data_AF-A0A7L3PUX7-F1
#
_entry.id   AF-A0A7L3PUX7-F1
#
_cell.length_a   1.000
_cell.length_b   1.000
_cell.length_c   1.000
_cell.angle_alpha   90.00
_cell.angle_beta   90.00
_cell.angle_gamma   90.00
#
_symmetry.space_group_name_H-M   'P 1'
#
loop_
_entity.id
_entity.type
_entity.pdbx_description
1 polymer ?
#
loop_
_entity_poly.entity_id
_entity_poly.type
_entity_poly.pdbx_seq_one_letter_code
_entity_poly.pdbx_strand_id
1 'polypeptide(L)'
;VPQNNEKLQESPCIFALTPRQVELIRNSRELQPGVKSVQVVLRICYTDTSSPQEDQYPPNIAVKVNHSYCSVPGYYPSNKPGVEPKRPCRPINLTHLMYLSAATNRITVTWGNYGKSYSVGLYLVRQMTSAELLQRLKTIGIKHPELCKALVKEKLRLDPDSEIATTGVRVSLICPLVKMRLSVPCRAETCAHLQCFDAVFYLQMNEKKPTWMCPVCDKPAPYDQLIIDGLLSKILTECEDADEIEYLVDGSWCPIRAEKERSCSPQCPILVLGE
;
A
#
# COMPACT_ATOMS: atom_id res chain seq x y z
N VAL A 1 -9.80 35.98 24.44
CA VAL A 1 -10.22 34.68 23.88
C VAL A 1 -11.03 34.97 22.63
N PRO A 2 -10.54 34.73 21.40
CA PRO A 2 -11.34 34.99 20.22
C PRO A 2 -12.45 33.93 20.15
N GLN A 3 -13.69 34.35 20.39
CA GLN A 3 -14.90 33.58 20.11
C GLN A 3 -15.09 33.54 18.59
N ASN A 4 -14.55 32.53 17.89
CA ASN A 4 -14.97 32.28 16.51
C ASN A 4 -16.33 31.58 16.56
N ASN A 5 -17.39 32.39 16.59
CA ASN A 5 -18.78 31.98 16.57
C ASN A 5 -19.22 31.61 15.13
N GLU A 6 -18.37 30.89 14.39
CA GLU A 6 -18.72 30.43 13.05
C GLU A 6 -19.74 29.30 13.17
N LYS A 7 -20.96 29.57 12.68
CA LYS A 7 -22.06 28.61 12.67
C LYS A 7 -21.61 27.33 11.96
N LEU A 8 -21.64 26.19 12.66
CA LEU A 8 -21.42 24.88 12.04
C LEU A 8 -22.38 24.71 10.87
N GLN A 9 -21.86 24.22 9.75
CA GLN A 9 -22.64 23.87 8.57
C GLN A 9 -23.14 22.43 8.73
N GLU A 10 -24.30 22.14 8.14
CA GLU A 10 -24.86 20.79 8.08
C GLU A 10 -25.37 20.45 6.68
N SER A 11 -25.22 19.20 6.29
CA SER A 11 -25.71 18.66 5.02
C SER A 11 -26.42 17.33 5.27
N PRO A 12 -27.76 17.32 5.27
CA PRO A 12 -28.54 16.10 5.42
C PRO A 12 -28.76 15.40 4.07
N CYS A 13 -28.67 14.07 4.07
CA CYS A 13 -29.00 13.20 2.94
C CYS A 13 -29.94 12.10 3.43
N ILE A 14 -31.02 11.85 2.70
CA ILE A 14 -31.95 10.75 2.96
C ILE A 14 -31.94 9.82 1.75
N PHE A 15 -31.87 8.52 2.00
CA PHE A 15 -31.93 7.51 0.94
C PHE A 15 -32.52 6.20 1.50
N ALA A 16 -32.94 5.30 0.61
CA ALA A 16 -33.32 3.94 0.97
C ALA A 16 -32.41 2.95 0.25
N LEU A 17 -32.10 1.83 0.90
CA LEU A 17 -31.40 0.72 0.26
C LEU A 17 -32.42 -0.11 -0.50
N THR A 18 -32.07 -0.56 -1.71
CA THR A 18 -32.92 -1.51 -2.43
C THR A 18 -32.86 -2.89 -1.76
N PRO A 19 -33.88 -3.76 -1.93
CA PRO A 19 -33.86 -5.11 -1.36
C PRO A 19 -32.59 -5.90 -1.70
N ARG A 20 -32.11 -5.77 -2.95
CA ARG A 20 -30.85 -6.40 -3.41
C ARG A 20 -29.63 -5.87 -2.66
N GLN A 21 -29.55 -4.57 -2.39
CA GLN A 21 -28.42 -3.98 -1.65
C GLN A 21 -28.44 -4.43 -0.18
N VAL A 22 -29.63 -4.52 0.43
CA VAL A 22 -29.79 -5.04 1.79
C VAL A 22 -29.29 -6.49 1.88
N GLU A 23 -29.67 -7.33 0.93
CA GLU A 23 -29.22 -8.73 0.87
C GLU A 23 -27.70 -8.84 0.70
N LEU A 24 -27.10 -8.06 -0.20
CA LEU A 24 -25.65 -8.02 -0.39
C LEU A 24 -24.90 -7.67 0.91
N ILE A 25 -25.41 -6.69 1.66
CA ILE A 25 -24.79 -6.28 2.93
C ILE A 25 -24.97 -7.37 4.00
N ARG A 26 -26.17 -7.94 4.15
CA ARG A 26 -26.46 -8.98 5.15
C ARG A 26 -25.61 -10.24 4.93
N ASN A 27 -25.60 -10.75 3.69
CA ASN A 27 -24.83 -11.94 3.34
C ASN A 27 -23.33 -11.74 3.59
N SER A 28 -22.83 -10.50 3.47
CA SER A 28 -21.43 -10.18 3.76
C SER A 28 -21.06 -10.14 5.25
N ARG A 29 -22.03 -10.00 6.16
CA ARG A 29 -21.79 -9.99 7.62
C ARG A 29 -21.74 -11.37 8.25
N GLU A 30 -22.42 -12.35 7.65
CA GLU A 30 -22.49 -13.72 8.15
C GLU A 30 -21.24 -14.55 7.84
N LEU A 31 -20.30 -13.99 7.06
CA LEU A 31 -19.14 -14.70 6.57
C LEU A 31 -17.88 -14.34 7.38
N GLN A 32 -17.06 -15.37 7.64
CA GLN A 32 -15.85 -15.37 8.47
C GLN A 32 -14.80 -14.30 8.06
N PRO A 33 -13.81 -14.00 8.93
CA PRO A 33 -12.68 -13.13 8.59
C PRO A 33 -12.03 -13.56 7.25
N GLY A 34 -12.02 -12.66 6.26
CA GLY A 34 -11.49 -12.92 4.92
C GLY A 34 -12.53 -13.05 3.81
N VAL A 35 -13.82 -12.87 4.09
CA VAL A 35 -14.87 -12.88 3.04
C VAL A 35 -15.30 -11.46 2.65
N LYS A 36 -15.64 -11.33 1.37
CA LYS A 36 -16.10 -10.14 0.63
C LYS A 36 -17.07 -9.28 1.46
N SER A 37 -16.59 -8.20 2.07
CA SER A 37 -17.44 -7.28 2.82
C SER A 37 -18.07 -6.25 1.88
N VAL A 38 -19.40 -6.24 1.76
CA VAL A 38 -20.12 -5.17 1.07
C VAL A 38 -20.48 -4.10 2.10
N GLN A 39 -20.08 -2.86 1.85
CA GLN A 39 -20.12 -1.77 2.82
C GLN A 39 -20.78 -0.53 2.22
N VAL A 40 -21.51 0.20 3.06
CA VAL A 40 -21.94 1.57 2.78
C VAL A 40 -20.86 2.51 3.31
N VAL A 41 -20.22 3.24 2.41
CA VAL A 41 -19.04 4.06 2.70
C VAL A 41 -19.28 5.50 2.25
N LEU A 42 -18.98 6.43 3.17
CA LEU A 42 -18.99 7.85 2.92
C LEU A 42 -17.57 8.32 2.59
N ARG A 43 -17.41 9.02 1.47
CA ARG A 43 -16.17 9.70 1.07
C ARG A 43 -16.43 11.20 1.02
N ILE A 44 -15.42 11.96 1.41
CA ILE A 44 -15.49 13.43 1.44
C ILE A 44 -14.18 13.92 0.84
N CYS A 45 -14.24 14.91 -0.03
CA CYS A 45 -13.09 15.52 -0.67
C CYS A 45 -13.34 17.02 -0.89
N TYR A 46 -12.34 17.73 -1.41
CA TYR A 46 -12.55 19.10 -1.88
C TYR A 46 -13.47 19.13 -3.10
N THR A 47 -14.26 20.20 -3.23
CA THR A 47 -15.00 20.49 -4.46
C THR A 47 -14.05 21.11 -5.49
N ASP A 48 -13.19 20.27 -6.04
CA ASP A 48 -12.28 20.61 -7.15
C ASP A 48 -12.48 19.59 -8.29
N THR A 49 -12.74 20.10 -9.49
CA THR A 49 -13.05 19.32 -10.68
C THR A 49 -11.87 19.19 -11.64
N SER A 50 -10.70 19.74 -11.31
CA SER A 50 -9.50 19.72 -12.17
C SER A 50 -8.86 18.33 -12.26
N SER A 51 -9.00 17.52 -11.20
CA SER A 51 -8.48 16.16 -11.13
C SER A 51 -9.33 15.29 -10.18
N PRO A 52 -9.18 13.96 -10.23
CA PRO A 52 -9.64 13.09 -9.14
C PRO A 52 -9.09 13.60 -7.80
N GLN A 53 -9.95 13.63 -6.79
CA GLN A 53 -9.62 14.14 -5.46
C GLN A 53 -9.42 12.99 -4.48
N GLU A 54 -8.42 13.12 -3.62
CA GLU A 54 -8.22 12.24 -2.47
C GLU A 54 -9.24 12.53 -1.36
N ASP A 55 -9.41 11.57 -0.45
CA ASP A 55 -10.26 11.79 0.71
C ASP A 55 -9.69 12.94 1.55
N GLN A 56 -10.53 13.92 1.86
CA GLN A 56 -10.22 15.05 2.71
C GLN A 56 -11.45 15.47 3.50
N TYR A 57 -11.32 15.44 4.82
CA TYR A 57 -12.39 15.82 5.73
C TYR A 57 -12.37 17.31 6.08
N PRO A 58 -13.52 17.99 6.12
CA PRO A 58 -13.59 19.36 6.61
C PRO A 58 -13.27 19.45 8.12
N PRO A 59 -12.79 20.61 8.61
CA PRO A 59 -12.51 20.80 10.02
C PRO A 59 -13.76 20.58 10.90
N ASN A 60 -13.57 20.08 12.12
CA ASN A 60 -14.65 19.81 13.07
C ASN A 60 -15.78 18.92 12.51
N ILE A 61 -15.42 17.98 11.63
CA ILE A 61 -16.39 17.02 11.07
C ILE A 61 -17.04 16.17 12.16
N ALA A 62 -18.36 16.07 12.12
CA ALA A 62 -19.11 15.00 12.78
C ALA A 62 -20.15 14.41 11.82
N VAL A 63 -20.25 13.08 11.81
CA VAL A 63 -21.17 12.33 10.96
C VAL A 63 -22.22 11.65 11.84
N LYS A 64 -23.48 11.97 11.63
CA LYS A 64 -24.62 11.30 12.27
C LYS A 64 -25.35 10.44 11.25
N VAL A 65 -25.62 9.19 11.61
CA VAL A 65 -26.42 8.26 10.82
C VAL A 65 -27.62 7.85 11.65
N ASN A 66 -28.81 8.11 11.13
CA ASN A 66 -30.07 7.90 11.80
C ASN A 66 -30.06 8.62 13.16
N HIS A 67 -30.04 7.87 14.26
CA HIS A 67 -30.03 8.42 15.61
C HIS A 67 -28.64 8.43 16.28
N SER A 68 -27.61 7.87 15.64
CA SER A 68 -26.30 7.63 16.24
C SER A 68 -25.18 8.38 15.54
N TYR A 69 -24.18 8.82 16.31
CA TYR A 69 -22.96 9.40 15.75
C TYR A 69 -21.99 8.29 15.32
N CYS A 70 -21.38 8.48 14.16
CA CYS A 70 -20.30 7.64 13.67
C CYS A 70 -18.96 8.16 14.18
N SER A 71 -18.12 7.28 14.71
CA SER A 71 -16.75 7.63 15.08
C SER A 71 -15.93 7.90 13.81
N VAL A 72 -15.46 9.13 13.65
CA VAL A 72 -14.58 9.51 12.54
C VAL A 72 -13.13 9.39 13.00
N PRO A 73 -12.27 8.60 12.34
CA PRO A 73 -10.87 8.49 12.71
C PRO A 73 -10.18 9.86 12.60
N GLY A 74 -9.59 10.35 13.69
CA GLY A 74 -8.89 11.63 13.68
C GLY A 74 -8.16 11.92 14.98
N TYR A 75 -6.84 11.75 14.96
CA TYR A 75 -5.94 12.33 15.94
C TYR A 75 -5.62 13.76 15.49
N TYR A 76 -5.61 14.72 16.42
CA TYR A 76 -5.40 16.15 16.15
C TYR A 76 -3.97 16.55 16.53
N PRO A 77 -3.01 16.58 15.59
CA PRO A 77 -1.64 16.98 15.94
C PRO A 77 -1.44 18.51 16.06
N SER A 78 -2.42 19.35 15.72
CA SER A 78 -2.29 20.82 15.82
C SER A 78 -3.63 21.51 16.06
N ASN A 79 -3.67 22.34 17.12
CA ASN A 79 -4.79 23.22 17.47
C ASN A 79 -4.57 24.67 17.00
N LYS A 80 -3.64 24.93 16.06
CA LYS A 80 -3.40 26.30 15.57
C LYS A 80 -4.65 26.79 14.81
N PRO A 81 -5.31 27.88 15.27
CA PRO A 81 -6.45 28.46 14.58
C PRO A 81 -6.07 28.83 13.14
N GLY A 82 -6.91 28.48 12.17
CA GLY A 82 -6.69 28.80 10.75
C GLY A 82 -5.77 27.85 9.97
N VAL A 83 -5.16 26.84 10.60
CA VAL A 83 -4.37 25.81 9.90
C VAL A 83 -5.15 24.51 9.87
N GLU A 84 -5.38 23.96 8.66
CA GLU A 84 -6.10 22.71 8.49
C GLU A 84 -5.33 21.54 9.12
N PRO A 85 -5.96 20.72 9.98
CA PRO A 85 -5.28 19.60 10.63
C PRO A 85 -4.78 18.59 9.59
N LYS A 86 -3.48 18.29 9.61
CA LYS A 86 -2.93 17.21 8.80
C LYS A 86 -3.28 15.88 9.47
N ARG A 87 -4.31 15.21 8.97
CA ARG A 87 -4.78 13.90 9.45
C ARG A 87 -4.89 12.92 8.28
N PRO A 88 -4.69 11.61 8.51
CA PRO A 88 -5.03 10.61 7.51
C PRO A 88 -6.55 10.59 7.35
N CYS A 89 -7.05 11.13 6.24
CA CYS A 89 -8.45 11.05 5.83
C CYS A 89 -8.67 9.73 5.10
N ARG A 90 -9.73 9.00 5.45
CA ARG A 90 -10.05 7.69 4.88
C ARG A 90 -11.54 7.58 4.54
N PRO A 91 -11.96 6.62 3.72
CA PRO A 91 -13.39 6.36 3.56
C PRO A 91 -14.03 5.95 4.92
N ILE A 92 -15.20 6.51 5.25
CA ILE A 92 -15.89 6.28 6.53
C ILE A 92 -16.93 5.17 6.34
N ASN A 93 -16.74 4.04 7.02
CA ASN A 93 -17.66 2.91 6.95
C ASN A 93 -18.89 3.15 7.85
N LEU A 94 -20.05 3.37 7.22
CA LEU A 94 -21.32 3.64 7.90
C LEU A 94 -22.20 2.39 8.03
N THR A 95 -21.78 1.25 7.48
CA THR A 95 -22.59 0.03 7.33
C THR A 95 -23.22 -0.43 8.64
N HIS A 96 -22.52 -0.28 9.76
CA HIS A 96 -22.96 -0.72 11.08
C HIS A 96 -24.13 0.11 11.66
N LEU A 97 -24.37 1.31 11.13
CA LEU A 97 -25.42 2.23 11.60
C LEU A 97 -26.64 2.26 10.66
N MET A 98 -26.59 1.55 9.54
CA MET A 98 -27.66 1.53 8.54
C MET A 98 -28.83 0.66 8.98
N TYR A 99 -30.04 1.14 8.71
CA TYR A 99 -31.23 0.30 8.65
C TYR A 99 -31.15 -0.57 7.40
N LEU A 100 -30.96 -1.87 7.60
CA LEU A 100 -30.92 -2.88 6.55
C LEU A 100 -32.35 -3.39 6.28
N SER A 101 -33.25 -2.50 5.90
CA SER A 101 -34.66 -2.78 5.61
C SER A 101 -35.19 -1.80 4.55
N ALA A 102 -36.50 -1.81 4.29
CA ALA A 102 -37.16 -0.81 3.44
C ALA A 102 -37.25 0.59 4.09
N ALA A 103 -36.82 0.75 5.34
CA ALA A 103 -36.79 2.04 6.02
C ALA A 103 -35.77 2.99 5.37
N THR A 104 -36.08 4.28 5.39
CA THR A 104 -35.15 5.32 4.93
C THR A 104 -34.03 5.51 5.94
N ASN A 105 -32.81 5.66 5.44
CA ASN A 105 -31.64 6.05 6.21
C ASN A 105 -31.43 7.56 6.06
N ARG A 106 -31.09 8.24 7.15
CA ARG A 106 -30.72 9.67 7.14
C ARG A 106 -29.27 9.82 7.59
N ILE A 107 -28.45 10.42 6.76
CA ILE A 107 -27.08 10.83 7.10
C ILE A 107 -27.07 12.34 7.25
N THR A 108 -26.37 12.85 8.25
CA THR A 108 -26.13 14.29 8.43
C THR A 108 -24.65 14.48 8.70
N VAL A 109 -23.97 15.18 7.79
CA VAL A 109 -22.58 15.60 7.97
C VAL A 109 -22.59 17.02 8.49
N THR A 110 -21.85 17.28 9.55
CA THR A 110 -21.68 18.62 10.14
C THR A 110 -20.21 18.99 10.15
N TRP A 111 -19.88 20.25 9.89
CA TRP A 111 -18.48 20.71 9.83
C TRP A 111 -18.34 22.21 10.11
N GLY A 112 -17.13 22.66 10.43
CA GLY A 112 -16.80 24.08 10.56
C GLY A 112 -16.49 24.72 9.21
N ASN A 113 -16.89 25.98 9.02
CA ASN A 113 -16.61 26.71 7.79
C ASN A 113 -15.21 27.35 7.82
N TYR A 114 -14.32 26.95 6.90
CA TYR A 114 -12.97 27.51 6.80
C TYR A 114 -12.66 28.02 5.38
N GLY A 115 -13.68 28.48 4.65
CA GLY A 115 -13.50 29.09 3.33
C GLY A 115 -13.19 28.12 2.19
N LYS A 116 -13.34 26.81 2.41
CA LYS A 116 -13.22 25.77 1.39
C LYS A 116 -14.55 25.05 1.19
N SER A 117 -14.82 24.65 -0.04
CA SER A 117 -15.97 23.82 -0.41
C SER A 117 -15.59 22.35 -0.43
N TYR A 118 -16.50 21.51 0.06
CA TYR A 118 -16.32 20.06 0.14
C TYR A 118 -17.47 19.34 -0.55
N SER A 119 -17.15 18.22 -1.18
CA SER A 119 -18.11 17.34 -1.82
C SER A 119 -18.19 16.02 -1.06
N VAL A 120 -19.39 15.45 -0.99
CA VAL A 120 -19.66 14.21 -0.27
C VAL A 120 -20.22 13.19 -1.25
N GLY A 121 -19.66 11.99 -1.24
CA GLY A 121 -20.14 10.84 -2.01
C GLY A 121 -20.49 9.68 -1.09
N LEU A 122 -21.65 9.05 -1.34
CA LEU A 122 -22.09 7.84 -0.65
C LEU A 122 -22.05 6.67 -1.61
N TYR A 123 -21.32 5.61 -1.26
CA TYR A 123 -21.05 4.48 -2.14
C TYR A 123 -21.40 3.16 -1.47
N LEU A 124 -21.95 2.24 -2.25
CA LEU A 124 -21.97 0.83 -1.91
C LEU A 124 -20.71 0.19 -2.50
N VAL A 125 -19.78 -0.22 -1.65
CA VAL A 125 -18.48 -0.74 -2.07
C VAL A 125 -18.33 -2.20 -1.70
N ARG A 126 -17.53 -2.94 -2.47
CA ARG A 126 -17.03 -4.25 -2.06
C ARG A 126 -15.57 -4.10 -1.65
N GLN A 127 -15.27 -4.45 -0.41
CA GLN A 127 -13.90 -4.53 0.08
C GLN A 127 -13.18 -5.70 -0.59
N MET A 128 -11.99 -5.43 -1.12
CA MET A 128 -11.10 -6.45 -1.67
C MET A 128 -10.07 -6.86 -0.62
N THR A 129 -9.76 -8.15 -0.55
CA THR A 129 -8.70 -8.64 0.35
C THR A 129 -7.33 -8.50 -0.27
N SER A 130 -6.27 -8.55 0.56
CA SER A 130 -4.89 -8.59 0.07
C SER A 130 -4.64 -9.75 -0.91
N ALA A 131 -5.28 -10.90 -0.68
CA ALA A 131 -5.19 -12.07 -1.55
C ALA A 131 -5.87 -11.84 -2.91
N GLU A 132 -7.05 -11.21 -2.94
CA GLU A 132 -7.74 -10.86 -4.19
C GLU A 132 -6.93 -9.84 -5.01
N LEU A 133 -6.35 -8.83 -4.35
CA LEU A 133 -5.46 -7.87 -4.98
C LEU A 133 -4.18 -8.52 -5.50
N LEU A 134 -3.58 -9.45 -4.74
CA LEU A 134 -2.40 -10.19 -5.19
C LEU A 134 -2.69 -11.01 -6.45
N GLN A 135 -3.83 -11.71 -6.49
CA GLN A 135 -4.22 -12.48 -7.68
C GLN A 135 -4.39 -11.58 -8.89
N ARG A 136 -5.06 -10.44 -8.72
CA ARG A 136 -5.17 -9.44 -9.80
C ARG A 136 -3.79 -8.94 -10.24
N LEU A 137 -2.89 -8.61 -9.31
CA LEU A 137 -1.54 -8.18 -9.62
C LEU A 137 -0.75 -9.24 -10.40
N LYS A 138 -0.91 -10.53 -10.07
CA LYS A 138 -0.32 -11.63 -10.83
C LYS A 138 -0.88 -11.77 -12.25
N THR A 139 -2.10 -11.33 -12.50
CA THR A 139 -2.69 -11.38 -13.85
C THR A 139 -2.25 -10.22 -14.75
N ILE A 140 -2.15 -9.00 -14.21
CA ILE A 140 -1.94 -7.79 -15.03
C ILE A 140 -0.64 -7.03 -14.75
N GLY A 141 0.04 -7.32 -13.64
CA GLY A 141 1.20 -6.56 -13.15
C GLY A 141 2.55 -7.20 -13.41
N ILE A 142 2.62 -8.39 -14.04
CA ILE A 142 3.89 -9.05 -14.34
C ILE A 142 4.58 -8.33 -15.50
N LYS A 143 5.79 -7.81 -15.26
CA LYS A 143 6.65 -7.26 -16.31
C LYS A 143 7.54 -8.36 -16.87
N HIS A 144 7.67 -8.40 -18.19
CA HIS A 144 8.48 -9.41 -18.88
C HIS A 144 9.96 -9.32 -18.47
N PRO A 145 10.68 -10.44 -18.28
CA PRO A 145 12.09 -10.43 -17.86
C PRO A 145 12.99 -9.53 -18.72
N GLU A 146 12.82 -9.55 -20.05
CA GLU A 146 13.61 -8.68 -20.95
C GLU A 146 13.34 -7.18 -20.76
N LEU A 147 12.13 -6.78 -20.37
CA LEU A 147 11.82 -5.38 -20.06
C LEU A 147 12.47 -4.97 -18.74
N CYS A 148 12.44 -5.85 -17.73
CA CYS A 148 13.16 -5.63 -16.48
C CYS A 148 14.68 -5.57 -16.71
N LYS A 149 15.22 -6.41 -17.58
CA LYS A 149 16.64 -6.39 -17.97
C LYS A 149 17.02 -5.09 -18.67
N ALA A 150 16.18 -4.59 -19.58
CA ALA A 150 16.38 -3.30 -20.22
C ALA A 150 16.40 -2.15 -19.19
N LEU A 151 15.52 -2.21 -18.18
CA LEU A 151 15.52 -1.24 -17.10
C LEU A 151 16.79 -1.31 -16.24
N VAL A 152 17.31 -2.51 -15.96
CA VAL A 152 18.60 -2.66 -15.27
C VAL A 152 19.69 -1.93 -16.05
N LYS A 153 19.78 -2.17 -17.36
CA LYS A 153 20.75 -1.47 -18.24
C LYS A 153 20.56 0.04 -18.22
N GLU A 154 19.33 0.51 -18.27
CA GLU A 154 19.01 1.95 -18.24
C GLU A 154 19.47 2.59 -16.93
N LYS A 155 19.17 1.96 -15.79
CA LYS A 155 19.55 2.47 -14.46
C LYS A 155 21.03 2.37 -14.15
N LEU A 156 21.72 1.42 -14.78
CA LEU A 156 23.17 1.26 -14.68
C LEU A 156 23.93 1.99 -15.78
N ARG A 157 23.23 2.68 -16.69
CA ARG A 157 23.87 3.43 -17.75
C ARG A 157 24.75 4.51 -17.13
N LEU A 158 26.01 4.55 -17.55
CA LEU A 158 26.97 5.55 -17.12
C LEU A 158 26.46 6.95 -17.46
N ASP A 159 26.46 7.82 -16.47
CA ASP A 159 26.35 9.26 -16.67
C ASP A 159 27.69 9.76 -17.22
N PRO A 160 27.76 10.33 -18.44
CA PRO A 160 29.00 10.83 -19.03
C PRO A 160 29.73 11.86 -18.15
N ASP A 161 28.99 12.55 -17.27
CA ASP A 161 29.51 13.57 -16.36
C ASP A 161 29.91 13.01 -14.98
N SER A 162 29.74 11.70 -14.74
CA SER A 162 30.11 11.04 -13.48
C SER A 162 31.54 10.48 -13.55
N GLU A 163 32.42 10.94 -12.66
CA GLU A 163 33.80 10.41 -12.50
C GLU A 163 33.84 8.96 -11.98
N ILE A 164 32.70 8.46 -11.46
CA ILE A 164 32.57 7.11 -10.92
C ILE A 164 31.80 6.24 -11.92
N ALA A 165 32.45 5.18 -12.40
CA ALA A 165 31.80 4.16 -13.21
C ALA A 165 31.17 3.08 -12.32
N THR A 166 29.84 3.00 -12.31
CA THR A 166 29.11 1.91 -11.64
C THR A 166 29.19 0.66 -12.50
N THR A 167 30.04 -0.31 -12.15
CA THR A 167 30.20 -1.58 -12.88
C THR A 167 29.05 -2.57 -12.64
N GLY A 168 28.31 -2.38 -11.55
CA GLY A 168 27.17 -3.20 -11.18
C GLY A 168 26.44 -2.66 -9.96
N VAL A 169 25.31 -3.29 -9.62
CA VAL A 169 24.54 -2.98 -8.41
C VAL A 169 24.12 -4.26 -7.71
N ARG A 170 24.34 -4.28 -6.40
CA ARG A 170 23.92 -5.38 -5.55
C ARG A 170 22.45 -5.26 -5.19
N VAL A 171 21.73 -6.37 -5.27
CA VAL A 171 20.31 -6.49 -4.91
C VAL A 171 20.13 -7.74 -4.05
N SER A 172 19.42 -7.59 -2.94
CA SER A 172 19.09 -8.71 -2.08
C SER A 172 17.86 -9.46 -2.58
N LEU A 173 17.93 -10.80 -2.53
CA LEU A 173 16.82 -11.73 -2.72
C LEU A 173 15.97 -11.88 -1.44
N ILE A 174 16.36 -11.20 -0.35
CA ILE A 174 15.62 -11.12 0.90
C ILE A 174 14.74 -9.87 0.93
N CYS A 175 13.48 -10.04 1.32
CA CYS A 175 12.52 -8.96 1.42
C CYS A 175 12.91 -7.97 2.54
N PRO A 176 13.02 -6.67 2.24
CA PRO A 176 13.37 -5.66 3.25
C PRO A 176 12.31 -5.51 4.34
N LEU A 177 11.04 -5.83 4.04
CA LEU A 177 9.91 -5.73 4.98
C LEU A 177 9.91 -6.84 6.03
N VAL A 178 10.07 -8.09 5.60
CA VAL A 178 9.83 -9.27 6.46
C VAL A 178 11.08 -10.11 6.71
N LYS A 179 12.22 -9.73 6.12
CA LYS A 179 13.51 -10.41 6.27
C LYS A 179 13.48 -11.90 5.90
N MET A 180 12.56 -12.27 4.99
CA MET A 180 12.43 -13.58 4.40
C MET A 180 12.70 -13.50 2.90
N ARG A 181 13.13 -14.61 2.30
CA ARG A 181 13.35 -14.69 0.85
C ARG A 181 12.09 -14.26 0.08
N LEU A 182 12.28 -13.44 -0.94
CA LEU A 182 11.20 -12.94 -1.79
C LEU A 182 10.44 -14.12 -2.42
N SER A 183 9.12 -14.08 -2.34
CA SER A 183 8.22 -15.02 -3.02
C SER A 183 7.60 -14.39 -4.26
N VAL A 184 7.22 -13.11 -4.17
CA VAL A 184 6.66 -12.34 -5.28
C VAL A 184 7.40 -11.00 -5.33
N PRO A 185 8.51 -10.89 -6.08
CA PRO A 185 9.33 -9.68 -6.12
C PRO A 185 8.55 -8.55 -6.79
N CYS A 186 8.28 -7.50 -6.03
CA CYS A 186 7.46 -6.37 -6.43
C CYS A 186 8.14 -5.05 -6.12
N ARG A 187 7.84 -4.05 -6.96
CA ARG A 187 8.21 -2.65 -6.75
C ARG A 187 7.21 -1.77 -7.48
N ALA A 188 7.18 -0.47 -7.18
CA ALA A 188 6.46 0.46 -8.04
C ALA A 188 7.28 0.76 -9.30
N GLU A 189 6.61 0.97 -10.43
CA GLU A 189 7.24 1.35 -11.70
C GLU A 189 8.07 2.63 -11.55
N THR A 190 7.58 3.57 -10.74
CA THR A 190 8.19 4.86 -10.41
C THR A 190 9.40 4.79 -9.46
N CYS A 191 9.71 3.62 -8.90
CA CYS A 191 10.87 3.46 -8.02
C CYS A 191 12.19 3.59 -8.80
N ALA A 192 13.11 4.43 -8.32
CA ALA A 192 14.45 4.59 -8.89
C ALA A 192 15.39 3.41 -8.58
N HIS A 193 15.19 2.69 -7.48
CA HIS A 193 15.99 1.51 -7.12
C HIS A 193 15.57 0.23 -7.90
N LEU A 194 16.44 -0.77 -7.88
CA LEU A 194 16.17 -2.12 -8.42
C LEU A 194 15.75 -3.13 -7.34
N GLN A 195 16.02 -2.84 -6.05
CA GLN A 195 15.61 -3.69 -4.94
C GLN A 195 14.09 -3.88 -4.91
N CYS A 196 13.63 -5.12 -4.90
CA CYS A 196 12.22 -5.45 -4.74
C CYS A 196 11.86 -5.70 -3.27
N PHE A 197 10.56 -5.58 -2.98
CA PHE A 197 9.92 -6.05 -1.76
C PHE A 197 8.87 -7.12 -2.10
N ASP A 198 8.42 -7.87 -1.10
CA ASP A 198 7.46 -8.96 -1.33
C ASP A 198 6.02 -8.42 -1.45
N ALA A 199 5.36 -8.70 -2.58
CA ALA A 199 4.00 -8.23 -2.84
C ALA A 199 2.97 -8.75 -1.83
N VAL A 200 3.13 -9.99 -1.34
CA VAL A 200 2.17 -10.62 -0.42
C VAL A 200 2.09 -9.81 0.87
N PHE A 201 3.25 -9.58 1.48
CA PHE A 201 3.34 -8.84 2.74
C PHE A 201 3.05 -7.35 2.57
N TYR A 202 3.46 -6.76 1.44
CA TYR A 202 3.15 -5.36 1.14
C TYR A 202 1.63 -5.11 1.06
N LEU A 203 0.88 -6.00 0.39
CA LEU A 203 -0.58 -5.89 0.28
C LEU A 203 -1.27 -6.14 1.62
N GLN A 204 -0.80 -7.13 2.41
CA GLN A 204 -1.33 -7.39 3.76
C GLN A 204 -1.12 -6.20 4.71
N MET A 205 0.04 -5.54 4.63
CA MET A 205 0.30 -4.33 5.42
C MET A 205 -0.66 -3.21 5.04
N ASN A 206 -0.87 -2.98 3.75
CA ASN A 206 -1.77 -1.92 3.25
C ASN A 206 -3.25 -2.21 3.48
N GLU A 207 -3.66 -3.49 3.55
CA GLU A 207 -5.00 -3.89 3.97
C GLU A 207 -5.28 -3.46 5.42
N LYS A 208 -4.30 -3.58 6.33
CA LYS A 208 -4.43 -3.14 7.73
C LYS A 208 -4.28 -1.63 7.89
N LYS A 209 -3.24 -1.06 7.27
CA LYS A 209 -2.91 0.36 7.33
C LYS A 209 -2.46 0.84 5.95
N PRO A 210 -3.40 1.35 5.12
CA PRO A 210 -3.08 1.82 3.77
C PRO A 210 -2.19 3.06 3.87
N THR A 211 -0.90 2.87 3.64
CA THR A 211 0.10 3.94 3.55
C THR A 211 0.57 4.11 2.12
N TRP A 212 0.62 2.99 1.37
CA TRP A 212 1.05 2.93 -0.02
C TRP A 212 2.41 3.58 -0.25
N MET A 213 3.34 3.34 0.69
CA MET A 213 4.71 3.86 0.65
C MET A 213 5.69 2.72 0.41
N CYS A 214 6.61 2.92 -0.55
CA CYS A 214 7.64 1.94 -0.86
C CYS A 214 8.57 1.74 0.35
N PRO A 215 8.75 0.50 0.85
CA PRO A 215 9.58 0.21 2.02
C PRO A 215 11.09 0.30 1.77
N VAL A 216 11.52 0.60 0.54
CA VAL A 216 12.93 0.72 0.16
C VAL A 216 13.36 2.18 0.05
N CYS A 217 12.50 3.05 -0.50
CA CYS A 217 12.85 4.44 -0.77
C CYS A 217 11.87 5.47 -0.19
N ASP A 218 10.87 5.04 0.57
CA ASP A 218 9.87 5.90 1.20
C ASP A 218 9.16 6.86 0.24
N LYS A 219 9.05 6.50 -1.05
CA LYS A 219 8.26 7.20 -2.06
C LYS A 219 6.88 6.54 -2.24
N PRO A 220 5.86 7.26 -2.74
CA PRO A 220 4.56 6.67 -3.05
C PRO A 220 4.69 5.46 -3.98
N ALA A 221 4.02 4.37 -3.61
CA ALA A 221 3.91 3.12 -4.34
C ALA A 221 2.45 2.62 -4.31
N PRO A 222 1.52 3.38 -4.92
CA PRO A 222 0.11 3.01 -4.98
C PRO A 222 -0.09 1.72 -5.79
N TYR A 223 -1.19 1.02 -5.51
CA TYR A 223 -1.46 -0.32 -6.06
C TYR A 223 -1.38 -0.38 -7.60
N ASP A 224 -1.88 0.64 -8.28
CA ASP A 224 -1.91 0.78 -9.73
C ASP A 224 -0.53 0.95 -10.38
N GLN A 225 0.47 1.37 -9.61
CA GLN A 225 1.86 1.47 -10.05
C GLN A 225 2.70 0.24 -9.70
N LEU A 226 2.15 -0.73 -8.98
CA LEU A 226 2.88 -1.94 -8.60
C LEU A 226 3.11 -2.83 -9.82
N ILE A 227 4.34 -3.34 -9.91
CA ILE A 227 4.74 -4.35 -10.88
C ILE A 227 5.35 -5.54 -10.16
N ILE A 228 5.21 -6.72 -10.76
CA ILE A 228 6.01 -7.91 -10.40
C ILE A 228 7.20 -7.96 -11.36
N ASP A 229 8.40 -7.98 -10.80
CA ASP A 229 9.63 -8.01 -11.57
C ASP A 229 9.88 -9.42 -12.12
N GLY A 230 9.65 -9.61 -13.42
CA GLY A 230 9.79 -10.92 -14.06
C GLY A 230 11.24 -11.40 -14.12
N LEU A 231 12.22 -10.49 -14.18
CA LEU A 231 13.62 -10.86 -14.17
C LEU A 231 14.01 -11.40 -12.79
N LEU A 232 13.71 -10.65 -11.72
CA LEU A 232 14.03 -11.10 -10.37
C LEU A 232 13.22 -12.36 -9.98
N SER A 233 12.00 -12.51 -10.50
CA SER A 233 11.21 -13.75 -10.34
C SER A 233 11.92 -14.96 -10.94
N LYS A 234 12.47 -14.82 -12.15
CA LYS A 234 13.27 -15.86 -12.82
C LYS A 234 14.54 -16.18 -12.01
N ILE A 235 15.24 -15.16 -11.55
CA ILE A 235 16.46 -15.32 -10.73
C ILE A 235 16.17 -16.06 -9.42
N LEU A 236 15.06 -15.75 -8.75
CA LEU A 236 14.67 -16.43 -7.52
C LEU A 236 14.46 -17.94 -7.72
N THR A 237 14.03 -18.36 -8.91
CA THR A 237 13.88 -19.78 -9.31
C THR A 237 15.22 -20.41 -9.70
N GLU A 238 16.13 -19.64 -10.32
CA GLU A 238 17.43 -20.16 -10.79
C GLU A 238 18.51 -20.19 -9.71
N CYS A 239 18.39 -19.38 -8.65
CA CYS A 239 19.43 -19.21 -7.64
C CYS A 239 18.90 -19.36 -6.22
N GLU A 240 18.81 -20.60 -5.72
CA GLU A 240 18.29 -20.90 -4.37
C GLU A 240 19.33 -20.70 -3.26
N ASP A 241 20.62 -20.68 -3.58
CA ASP A 241 21.73 -20.78 -2.63
C ASP A 241 22.45 -19.45 -2.34
N ALA A 242 21.90 -18.33 -2.80
CA ALA A 242 22.40 -16.99 -2.48
C ALA A 242 21.26 -16.08 -2.01
N ASP A 243 21.61 -15.15 -1.12
CA ASP A 243 20.72 -14.12 -0.60
C ASP A 243 20.88 -12.77 -1.32
N GLU A 244 21.92 -12.64 -2.14
CA GLU A 244 22.21 -11.44 -2.92
C GLU A 244 22.71 -11.80 -4.32
N ILE A 245 22.46 -10.89 -5.26
CA ILE A 245 22.97 -10.92 -6.61
C ILE A 245 23.61 -9.57 -6.94
N GLU A 246 24.50 -9.56 -7.92
CA GLU A 246 24.99 -8.35 -8.55
C GLU A 246 24.48 -8.29 -9.99
N TYR A 247 23.73 -7.23 -10.33
CA TYR A 247 23.41 -6.89 -11.70
C TYR A 247 24.58 -6.15 -12.34
N LEU A 248 24.93 -6.52 -13.58
CA LEU A 248 25.99 -5.89 -14.36
C LEU A 248 25.40 -4.92 -15.40
N VAL A 249 26.25 -4.04 -15.94
CA VAL A 249 25.87 -2.98 -16.91
C VAL A 249 25.23 -3.53 -18.20
N ASP A 250 25.53 -4.77 -18.58
CA ASP A 250 24.93 -5.46 -19.72
C ASP A 250 23.60 -6.17 -19.37
N GLY A 251 23.10 -5.96 -18.15
CA GLY A 251 21.89 -6.56 -17.61
C GLY A 251 22.03 -8.04 -17.26
N SER A 252 23.22 -8.64 -17.37
CA SER A 252 23.49 -9.95 -16.78
C SER A 252 23.56 -9.84 -15.25
N TRP A 253 23.59 -10.98 -14.58
CA TRP A 253 23.65 -11.04 -13.12
C TRP A 253 24.52 -12.22 -12.66
N CYS A 254 25.09 -12.09 -11.47
CA CYS A 254 25.80 -13.18 -10.80
C CYS A 254 25.39 -13.28 -9.32
N PRO A 255 25.33 -14.49 -8.74
CA PRO A 255 25.06 -14.66 -7.33
C PRO A 255 26.25 -14.24 -6.49
N ILE A 256 26.00 -13.54 -5.38
CA ILE A 256 27.02 -13.23 -4.38
C ILE A 256 26.95 -14.33 -3.33
N ARG A 257 27.95 -15.22 -3.36
CA ARG A 257 28.10 -16.27 -2.36
C ARG A 257 29.15 -15.83 -1.36
N ALA A 258 28.89 -16.00 -0.07
CA ALA A 258 29.95 -15.90 0.93
C ALA A 258 31.04 -16.89 0.51
N GLU A 259 32.29 -16.43 0.41
CA GLU A 259 33.41 -17.34 0.27
C GLU A 259 33.33 -18.33 1.43
N LYS A 260 33.08 -19.61 1.14
CA LYS A 260 33.42 -20.65 2.09
C LYS A 260 34.92 -20.51 2.28
N GLU A 261 35.35 -19.99 3.43
CA GLU A 261 36.72 -20.18 3.88
C GLU A 261 37.02 -21.66 3.66
N ARG A 262 37.90 -21.95 2.70
CA ARG A 262 38.47 -23.29 2.56
C ARG A 262 39.25 -23.47 3.85
N SER A 263 38.66 -24.13 4.83
CA SER A 263 39.40 -24.69 5.94
C SER A 263 40.32 -25.77 5.36
N CYS A 264 41.47 -25.34 4.83
CA CYS A 264 42.67 -26.17 4.84
C CYS A 264 43.05 -26.33 6.32
N SER A 265 42.40 -27.27 7.00
CA SER A 265 42.99 -27.85 8.19
C SER A 265 44.26 -28.57 7.73
N PRO A 266 45.46 -28.18 8.19
CA PRO A 266 46.62 -29.03 8.00
C PRO A 266 46.35 -30.30 8.80
N GLN A 267 46.17 -31.43 8.10
CA GLN A 267 46.28 -32.74 8.74
C GLN A 267 47.73 -32.88 9.21
N CYS A 268 48.00 -32.57 10.47
CA CYS A 268 49.23 -33.00 11.12
C CYS A 268 49.20 -34.52 11.24
N PRO A 269 50.17 -35.27 10.68
CA PRO A 269 50.29 -36.69 10.96
C PRO A 269 50.64 -36.87 12.43
N ILE A 270 49.83 -37.65 13.14
CA ILE A 270 50.10 -38.10 14.51
C ILE A 270 51.37 -38.95 14.47
N LEU A 271 52.46 -38.43 15.03
CA LEU A 271 53.64 -39.23 15.36
C LEU A 271 53.25 -40.19 16.49
N VAL A 272 53.12 -41.47 16.15
CA VAL A 272 53.09 -42.56 17.13
C VAL A 272 54.53 -42.72 17.63
N LEU A 273 54.82 -42.18 18.80
CA LEU A 273 55.98 -42.57 19.59
C LEU A 273 55.63 -43.90 20.27
N GLY A 274 56.31 -44.96 19.85
CA GLY A 274 56.26 -46.24 20.54
C GLY A 274 57.04 -46.20 21.84
N GLU A 275 56.52 -46.89 22.85
CA GLU A 275 57.20 -47.85 23.73
C GLU A 275 56.15 -48.86 24.22
#